data_AF-A2FXT2-F1
#
_entry.id   AF-A2FXT2-F1
#
_cell.length_a   1.000
_cell.length_b   1.000
_cell.length_c   1.000
_cell.angle_alpha   90.00
_cell.angle_beta   90.00
_cell.angle_gamma   90.00
#
_symmetry.space_group_name_H-M   'P 1'
#
loop_
_entity.id
_entity.type
_entity.pdbx_description
1 polymer ?
#
loop_
_entity_poly.entity_id
_entity_poly.type
_entity_poly.pdbx_seq_one_letter_code
_entity_poly.pdbx_strand_id
1 'polypeptide(L)'
;MSCGGGCCCGAAKPANVQDEHVIQAFKDAIALGNQKNGTTLEYIQLLSATQKVVSGYIFEGVVKTNDGDYKVKIWCKPGNTEKELQLFEKA
;
A
#
# COMPACT_ATOMS: atom_id res chain seq x y z
N MET A 1 -7.62 38.26 7.33
CA MET A 1 -6.95 37.39 6.35
C MET A 1 -7.27 35.96 6.75
N SER A 2 -8.26 35.37 6.09
CA SER A 2 -8.70 34.01 6.35
C SER A 2 -7.85 33.05 5.53
N CYS A 3 -6.90 32.40 6.17
CA CYS A 3 -6.35 31.10 5.79
C CYS A 3 -6.12 30.41 7.14
N GLY A 4 -7.12 29.73 7.68
CA GLY A 4 -7.58 28.47 7.10
C GLY A 4 -6.87 27.36 7.88
N GLY A 5 -7.12 27.31 9.19
CA GLY A 5 -6.70 26.23 10.08
C GLY A 5 -7.47 24.96 9.77
N GLY A 6 -7.36 24.49 8.53
CA GLY A 6 -7.80 23.17 8.14
C GLY A 6 -6.72 22.21 8.58
N CYS A 7 -7.01 21.45 9.63
CA CYS A 7 -6.29 20.23 9.96
C CYS A 7 -6.17 19.42 8.65
N CYS A 8 -4.98 19.37 8.04
CA CYS A 8 -4.69 18.52 6.89
C CYS A 8 -4.66 17.07 7.37
N CYS A 9 -5.80 16.57 7.87
CA CYS A 9 -6.03 15.15 8.04
C CYS A 9 -6.01 14.57 6.63
N GLY A 10 -4.88 13.95 6.26
CA GLY A 10 -4.63 13.39 4.95
C GLY A 10 -5.77 12.49 4.50
N ALA A 11 -6.60 13.03 3.62
CA ALA A 11 -7.61 12.25 2.92
C ALA A 11 -6.89 11.18 2.11
N ALA A 12 -7.36 9.93 2.24
CA ALA A 12 -6.90 8.87 1.38
C ALA A 12 -7.35 9.20 -0.05
N LYS A 13 -6.39 9.41 -0.95
CA LYS A 13 -6.63 9.64 -2.37
C LYS A 13 -6.58 8.29 -3.09
N PRO A 14 -7.47 8.02 -4.06
CA PRO A 14 -7.35 6.83 -4.89
C PRO A 14 -5.99 6.86 -5.58
N ALA A 15 -5.21 5.79 -5.43
CA ALA A 15 -3.95 5.64 -6.15
C ALA A 15 -4.26 5.02 -7.51
N ASN A 16 -3.54 5.45 -8.55
CA ASN A 16 -3.73 4.89 -9.87
C ASN A 16 -3.24 3.43 -9.89
N VAL A 17 -4.17 2.48 -9.96
CA VAL A 17 -3.88 1.04 -9.98
C VAL A 17 -3.15 0.58 -11.24
N GLN A 18 -3.12 1.41 -12.27
CA GLN A 18 -2.41 1.17 -13.54
C GLN A 18 -1.00 1.76 -13.55
N ASP A 19 -0.63 2.52 -12.51
CA ASP A 19 0.70 3.12 -12.42
C ASP A 19 1.73 2.05 -12.10
N GLU A 20 2.79 1.96 -12.89
CA GLU A 20 3.84 0.95 -12.72
C GLU A 20 4.48 1.03 -11.34
N HIS A 21 4.68 2.24 -10.80
CA HIS A 21 5.24 2.44 -9.47
C HIS A 21 4.33 1.92 -8.36
N VAL A 22 3.02 2.09 -8.52
CA VAL A 22 2.02 1.58 -7.57
C VAL A 22 2.02 0.06 -7.62
N ILE A 23 1.92 -0.52 -8.82
CA ILE A 23 1.98 -1.96 -9.02
C ILE A 23 3.25 -2.56 -8.42
N GLN A 24 4.41 -1.93 -8.65
CA GLN A 24 5.69 -2.39 -8.13
C GLN A 24 5.74 -2.33 -6.59
N ALA A 25 5.18 -1.29 -5.98
CA ALA A 25 5.08 -1.20 -4.52
C ALA A 25 4.21 -2.33 -3.92
N PHE A 26 3.13 -2.71 -4.59
CA PHE A 26 2.29 -3.84 -4.18
C PHE A 26 2.97 -5.20 -4.42
N LYS A 27 3.72 -5.35 -5.52
CA LYS A 27 4.55 -6.56 -5.74
C LYS A 27 5.62 -6.73 -4.66
N ASP A 28 6.31 -5.64 -4.31
CA ASP A 28 7.26 -5.63 -3.19
C ASP A 28 6.57 -5.98 -1.88
N ALA A 29 5.37 -5.45 -1.62
CA ALA A 29 4.59 -5.76 -0.43
C ALA A 29 4.25 -7.26 -0.34
N ILE A 30 3.88 -7.89 -1.46
CA ILE A 30 3.63 -9.33 -1.54
C ILE A 30 4.91 -10.13 -1.31
N ALA A 31 6.03 -9.74 -1.93
CA ALA A 31 7.33 -10.39 -1.72
C ALA A 31 7.79 -10.30 -0.25
N LEU A 32 7.64 -9.13 0.38
CA LEU A 32 7.93 -8.93 1.80
C LEU A 32 7.00 -9.75 2.69
N GLY A 33 5.71 -9.80 2.37
CA GLY A 33 4.72 -10.62 3.09
C GLY A 33 5.05 -12.10 2.99
N ASN A 34 5.45 -12.56 1.81
CA ASN A 34 5.93 -13.92 1.55
C ASN A 34 7.18 -14.26 2.36
N GLN A 35 8.18 -13.36 2.38
CA GLN A 35 9.40 -13.56 3.15
C GLN A 35 9.13 -13.57 4.66
N LYS A 36 8.23 -12.71 5.15
CA LYS A 36 7.91 -12.60 6.59
C LYS A 36 7.01 -13.72 7.11
N ASN A 37 6.00 -14.12 6.33
CA ASN A 37 5.03 -15.13 6.75
C ASN A 37 5.39 -16.55 6.25
N GLY A 38 6.44 -16.69 5.44
CA GLY A 38 6.79 -17.97 4.81
C GLY A 38 5.78 -18.41 3.75
N THR A 39 5.05 -17.47 3.15
CA THR A 39 4.07 -17.76 2.08
C THR A 39 4.71 -17.63 0.70
N THR A 40 4.09 -18.22 -0.32
CA THR A 40 4.53 -18.13 -1.73
C THR A 40 3.37 -17.64 -2.60
N LEU A 41 2.85 -16.46 -2.26
CA LEU A 41 1.77 -15.82 -3.02
C LEU A 41 2.31 -15.22 -4.32
N GLU A 42 1.65 -15.52 -5.43
CA GLU A 42 1.95 -14.90 -6.72
C GLU A 42 1.04 -13.70 -6.95
N TYR A 43 1.63 -12.54 -7.26
CA TYR A 43 0.87 -11.36 -7.67
C TYR A 43 0.19 -11.63 -9.02
N ILE A 44 -1.15 -11.55 -9.07
CA ILE A 44 -1.92 -11.66 -10.31
C ILE A 44 -2.32 -10.27 -10.80
N GLN A 45 -3.03 -9.50 -9.95
CA GLN A 45 -3.56 -8.20 -10.33
C GLN A 45 -3.83 -7.32 -9.10
N LEU A 46 -3.71 -6.01 -9.24
CA LEU A 46 -4.16 -5.04 -8.25
C LEU A 46 -5.65 -4.71 -8.48
N LEU A 47 -6.50 -4.97 -7.48
CA LEU A 47 -7.94 -4.71 -7.55
C LEU A 47 -8.27 -3.26 -7.17
N SER A 48 -7.62 -2.76 -6.12
CA SER A 48 -7.79 -1.40 -5.64
C SER A 48 -6.53 -0.94 -4.93
N ALA A 49 -6.24 0.36 -5.04
CA ALA A 49 -5.17 1.00 -4.31
C ALA A 49 -5.57 2.40 -3.90
N THR A 50 -5.18 2.75 -2.69
CA THR A 50 -5.44 4.04 -2.07
C THR A 50 -4.15 4.52 -1.43
N GLN A 51 -3.81 5.78 -1.65
CA GLN A 51 -2.66 6.43 -1.05
C GLN A 51 -3.14 7.40 0.03
N LYS A 52 -2.59 7.29 1.23
CA LYS A 52 -2.87 8.21 2.34
C LYS A 52 -1.59 8.95 2.73
N VAL A 53 -1.66 10.27 2.73
CA VAL A 53 -0.57 11.13 3.21
C VAL A 53 -0.66 11.23 4.73
N VAL A 54 0.40 10.83 5.43
CA VAL A 54 0.53 10.88 6.89
C VAL A 54 1.88 11.53 7.23
N SER A 55 2.57 11.11 8.30
CA SER A 55 4.01 11.27 8.40
C SER A 55 4.70 10.31 7.40
N GLY A 56 4.55 10.58 6.09
CA GLY A 56 4.93 9.69 4.98
C GLY A 56 3.78 9.38 4.02
N TYR A 57 3.88 8.24 3.33
CA TYR A 57 2.86 7.75 2.42
C TYR A 57 2.47 6.32 2.78
N ILE A 58 1.20 6.09 3.08
CA ILE A 58 0.65 4.75 3.23
C ILE A 58 -0.03 4.37 1.91
N PHE A 59 0.33 3.23 1.34
CA PHE A 59 -0.42 2.61 0.27
C PHE A 59 -1.22 1.44 0.86
N GLU A 60 -2.53 1.48 0.70
CA GLU A 60 -3.45 0.42 1.11
C GLU A 60 -4.21 -0.06 -0.11
N GLY A 61 -4.29 -1.37 -0.30
CA GLY A 61 -4.95 -1.93 -1.46
C GLY A 61 -5.32 -3.40 -1.28
N VAL A 62 -6.08 -3.89 -2.25
CA VAL A 62 -6.41 -5.31 -2.36
C VAL A 62 -5.74 -5.85 -3.61
N VAL A 63 -4.98 -6.91 -3.43
CA VAL A 63 -4.20 -7.56 -4.48
C VAL A 63 -4.74 -8.97 -4.67
N LYS A 64 -5.04 -9.32 -5.91
CA LYS A 64 -5.42 -10.67 -6.28
C LYS A 64 -4.16 -11.52 -6.41
N THR A 65 -4.16 -12.65 -5.73
CA THR A 65 -3.08 -13.64 -5.75
C THR A 65 -3.62 -15.02 -6.13
N ASN A 66 -2.72 -16.01 -6.27
CA ASN A 66 -3.08 -17.40 -6.54
C ASN A 66 -3.89 -18.08 -5.42
N ASP A 67 -3.66 -17.74 -4.14
CA ASP A 67 -4.40 -18.30 -3.00
C ASP A 67 -5.74 -17.57 -2.75
N GLY A 68 -5.88 -16.35 -3.26
CA GLY A 68 -7.07 -15.53 -3.12
C GLY A 68 -6.76 -14.04 -3.15
N ASP A 69 -7.71 -13.23 -2.73
CA ASP A 69 -7.52 -11.79 -2.60
C ASP A 69 -6.85 -11.49 -1.25
N TYR A 70 -5.86 -10.61 -1.24
CA TYR A 70 -5.11 -10.21 -0.06
C TYR A 70 -5.18 -8.70 0.14
N LYS A 71 -5.50 -8.30 1.36
CA LYS A 71 -5.47 -6.91 1.78
C LYS A 71 -4.07 -6.60 2.30
N VAL A 72 -3.42 -5.66 1.65
CA VAL A 72 -2.06 -5.25 2.00
C VAL A 72 -1.99 -3.76 2.26
N LYS A 73 -1.23 -3.41 3.29
CA LYS A 73 -0.92 -2.03 3.64
C LYS A 73 0.57 -1.89 3.83
N ILE A 74 1.15 -0.94 3.11
CA ILE A 74 2.58 -0.63 3.18
C ILE A 74 2.75 0.85 3.51
N TRP A 75 3.61 1.14 4.49
CA TRP A 75 3.94 2.49 4.90
C TRP A 75 5.35 2.85 4.45
N CYS A 76 5.46 3.87 3.61
CA CYS A 76 6.70 4.53 3.24
C CYS A 76 6.93 5.73 4.18
N LYS A 77 7.93 5.63 5.05
CA LYS A 77 8.33 6.71 5.95
C LYS A 77 9.05 7.82 5.16
N PRO A 78 8.83 9.12 5.46
CA PRO A 78 9.46 10.21 4.74
C PRO A 78 10.92 10.30 5.17
N GLY A 79 11.84 10.23 4.19
CA GLY A 79 13.28 10.34 4.44
C GLY A 79 14.04 9.02 4.59
N ASN A 80 13.36 7.86 4.71
CA ASN A 80 14.00 6.55 4.65
C ASN A 80 13.49 5.76 3.45
N THR A 81 14.39 5.02 2.79
CA THR A 81 14.07 4.03 1.75
C THR A 81 13.37 2.79 2.32
N GLU A 82 13.19 2.73 3.64
CA GLU A 82 12.57 1.63 4.36
C GLU A 82 11.04 1.67 4.19
N LYS A 83 10.53 0.62 3.56
CA LYS A 83 9.10 0.34 3.43
C LYS A 83 8.69 -0.64 4.51
N GLU A 84 7.64 -0.32 5.25
CA GLU A 84 7.15 -1.17 6.33
C GLU A 84 5.80 -1.79 5.95
N LEU A 85 5.75 -3.11 5.84
CA LEU A 85 4.50 -3.86 5.68
C LEU A 85 3.73 -3.80 6.99
N GLN A 86 2.61 -3.07 6.97
CA GLN A 86 1.75 -2.82 8.12
C GLN A 86 0.60 -3.83 8.20
N LEU A 87 0.08 -4.26 7.05
CA LEU A 87 -1.00 -5.23 6.96
C LEU A 87 -0.71 -6.22 5.84
N PHE A 88 -0.96 -7.49 6.11
CA PHE A 88 -0.87 -8.57 5.15
C PHE A 88 -1.79 -9.70 5.60
N GLU A 89 -3.02 -9.66 5.12
CA GLU A 89 -4.05 -10.63 5.46
C GLU A 89 -4.87 -10.99 4.23
N LYS A 90 -5.47 -12.18 4.24
CA LYS A 90 -6.41 -12.59 3.20
C LYS A 90 -7.69 -11.73 3.34
N ALA A 91 -8.14 -11.16 2.22
CA ALA A 91 -9.31 -10.27 2.15
C ALA A 91 -10.64 -11.05 2.25
#